data_AF-A0A952B7S4-F1
#
_entry.id   AF-A0A952B7S4-F1
#
_cell.length_a   1.000
_cell.length_b   1.000
_cell.length_c   1.000
_cell.angle_alpha   90.00
_cell.angle_beta   90.00
_cell.angle_gamma   90.00
#
_symmetry.space_group_name_H-M   'P 1'
#
loop_
_entity.id
_entity.type
_entity.pdbx_description
1 polymer ?
#
loop_
_entity_poly.entity_id
_entity_poly.type
_entity_poly.pdbx_seq_one_letter_code
_entity_poly.pdbx_strand_id
1 'polypeptide(L)'
;MDYTKRPSQIAINSLKRGQLDFRRSNVEVVCIQVAPVDEQDLIAWKKENKISFPVYVLPGQSGSHGKNNLLVLKQNSEIMKTLRREWGVRSLPWTILTDENQKNLATGLDVSSILNMLYQKGWLSPHRNTPLGDKIRRQDSPHLRYRRPTGSRLRDR
;
A
#
# COMPACT_ATOMS: atom_id res chain seq x y z
N MET A 1 -15.77 19.34 18.88
CA MET A 1 -14.68 18.36 18.68
C MET A 1 -13.85 18.80 17.48
N ASP A 2 -12.52 18.76 17.59
CA ASP A 2 -11.63 19.05 16.47
C ASP A 2 -11.59 17.83 15.53
N TYR A 3 -12.26 17.96 14.39
CA TYR A 3 -12.44 16.85 13.45
C TYR A 3 -11.10 16.39 12.85
N THR A 4 -10.10 17.27 12.78
CA THR A 4 -8.78 17.01 12.18
C THR A 4 -7.90 16.02 12.97
N LYS A 5 -8.28 15.73 14.22
CA LYS A 5 -7.53 14.84 15.13
C LYS A 5 -8.10 13.44 15.24
N ARG A 6 -9.08 13.07 14.39
CA ARG A 6 -9.65 11.72 14.41
C ARG A 6 -8.59 10.69 13.99
N PRO A 7 -8.41 9.57 14.72
CA PRO A 7 -7.44 8.54 14.38
C PRO A 7 -7.55 8.03 12.93
N SER A 8 -8.78 7.92 12.41
CA SER A 8 -9.03 7.54 11.02
C SER A 8 -8.51 8.56 10.01
N GLN A 9 -8.67 9.86 10.28
CA GLN A 9 -8.14 10.91 9.40
C GLN A 9 -6.62 10.96 9.42
N ILE A 10 -6.01 10.74 10.58
CA ILE A 10 -4.54 10.61 10.71
C ILE A 10 -4.05 9.44 9.84
N ALA A 11 -4.69 8.27 9.94
CA ALA A 11 -4.32 7.09 9.15
C ALA A 11 -4.46 7.34 7.63
N ILE A 12 -5.57 7.94 7.19
CA ILE A 12 -5.79 8.30 5.78
C ILE A 12 -4.73 9.30 5.29
N ASN A 13 -4.39 10.31 6.09
CA ASN A 13 -3.36 11.27 5.73
C ASN A 13 -1.97 10.61 5.64
N SER A 14 -1.65 9.69 6.54
CA SER A 14 -0.41 8.89 6.45
C SER A 14 -0.39 8.04 5.19
N LEU A 15 -1.49 7.37 4.83
CA LEU A 15 -1.61 6.60 3.58
C LEU A 15 -1.43 7.47 2.34
N LYS A 16 -2.03 8.68 2.34
CA LYS A 16 -1.84 9.65 1.25
C LYS A 16 -0.38 10.06 1.08
N ARG A 17 0.33 10.31 2.19
CA ARG A 17 1.75 10.66 2.16
C ARG A 17 2.61 9.52 1.60
N GLY A 18 2.33 8.28 2.00
CA GLY A 18 3.06 7.09 1.54
C GLY A 18 2.62 6.50 0.20
N GLN A 19 1.59 7.06 -0.45
CA GLN A 19 0.95 6.43 -1.61
C GLN A 19 1.90 6.20 -2.79
N LEU A 20 2.82 7.13 -3.02
CA LEU A 20 3.80 7.02 -4.10
C LEU A 20 4.77 5.86 -3.82
N ASP A 21 5.17 5.68 -2.57
CA ASP A 21 6.09 4.62 -2.16
C ASP A 21 5.41 3.25 -2.25
N PHE A 22 4.14 3.15 -1.83
CA PHE A 22 3.36 1.93 -2.04
C PHE A 22 3.25 1.54 -3.51
N ARG A 23 2.94 2.51 -4.39
CA ARG A 23 2.88 2.26 -5.84
C ARG A 23 4.23 1.81 -6.42
N ARG A 24 5.33 2.43 -5.97
CA ARG A 24 6.69 2.03 -6.38
C ARG A 24 7.05 0.61 -5.93
N SER A 25 6.47 0.15 -4.83
CA SER A 25 6.62 -1.21 -4.31
C SER A 25 5.63 -2.22 -4.86
N ASN A 26 4.85 -1.85 -5.88
CA ASN A 26 3.79 -2.70 -6.40
C ASN A 26 2.78 -3.12 -5.31
N VAL A 27 2.55 -2.24 -4.33
CA VAL A 27 1.57 -2.42 -3.26
C VAL A 27 0.37 -1.52 -3.54
N GLU A 28 -0.80 -2.13 -3.67
CA GLU A 28 -2.05 -1.42 -3.76
C GLU A 28 -2.59 -1.11 -2.36
N VAL A 29 -3.07 0.12 -2.17
CA VAL A 29 -3.73 0.53 -0.93
C VAL A 29 -5.23 0.52 -1.18
N VAL A 30 -5.96 -0.20 -0.34
CA VAL A 30 -7.43 -0.22 -0.34
C VAL A 30 -7.92 0.15 1.05
N CYS A 31 -8.91 1.04 1.13
CA CYS A 31 -9.59 1.36 2.37
C CYS A 31 -10.98 0.73 2.41
N ILE A 32 -11.35 0.19 3.57
CA ILE A 32 -12.68 -0.38 3.80
C ILE A 32 -13.34 0.40 4.93
N GLN A 33 -14.44 1.05 4.60
CA GLN A 33 -15.32 1.75 5.52
C GLN A 33 -16.29 0.74 6.15
N VAL A 34 -16.12 0.54 7.45
CA VAL A 34 -16.88 -0.48 8.20
C VAL A 34 -18.06 0.14 8.96
N ALA A 35 -17.98 1.42 9.33
CA ALA A 35 -19.08 2.11 9.99
C ALA A 35 -20.09 2.64 8.96
N PRO A 36 -21.39 2.75 9.30
CA PRO A 36 -22.40 3.30 8.42
C PRO A 36 -21.98 4.67 7.90
N VAL A 37 -22.05 4.85 6.60
CA VAL A 37 -21.80 6.14 5.96
C VAL A 37 -22.74 6.27 4.77
N ASP A 38 -23.21 7.49 4.53
CA ASP A 38 -23.87 7.80 3.27
C ASP A 38 -22.83 7.74 2.13
N GLU A 39 -23.21 7.12 1.02
CA GLU A 39 -22.30 6.91 -0.09
C GLU A 39 -21.97 8.22 -0.82
N GLN A 40 -22.92 9.15 -0.91
CA GLN A 40 -22.70 10.47 -1.52
C GLN A 40 -21.77 11.31 -0.66
N ASP A 41 -21.97 11.28 0.67
CA ASP A 41 -21.06 11.95 1.60
C ASP A 41 -19.64 11.39 1.50
N LEU A 42 -19.49 10.07 1.37
CA LEU A 42 -18.18 9.43 1.19
C LEU A 42 -17.53 9.85 -0.14
N ILE A 43 -18.30 9.90 -1.24
CA ILE A 43 -17.81 10.33 -2.56
C ILE A 43 -17.35 11.79 -2.50
N ALA A 44 -18.16 12.67 -1.91
CA ALA A 44 -17.83 14.09 -1.74
C ALA A 44 -16.55 14.27 -0.91
N TRP A 45 -16.47 13.57 0.23
CA TRP A 45 -15.31 13.60 1.11
C TRP A 45 -14.03 13.09 0.41
N LYS A 46 -14.11 12.01 -0.38
CA LYS A 46 -12.98 11.50 -1.17
C LYS A 46 -12.47 12.55 -2.16
N LYS A 47 -13.39 13.24 -2.85
CA LYS A 47 -13.05 14.29 -3.82
C LYS A 47 -12.39 15.48 -3.14
N GLU A 48 -12.96 15.97 -2.04
CA GLU A 48 -12.41 17.07 -1.24
C GLU A 48 -11.00 16.74 -0.72
N ASN A 49 -10.81 15.52 -0.24
CA ASN A 49 -9.55 15.08 0.34
C ASN A 49 -8.55 14.55 -0.71
N LYS A 50 -8.87 14.62 -2.01
CA LYS A 50 -8.00 14.17 -3.11
C LYS A 50 -7.49 12.75 -2.89
N ILE A 51 -8.38 11.84 -2.50
CA ILE A 51 -8.03 10.45 -2.22
C ILE A 51 -7.96 9.65 -3.51
N SER A 52 -6.75 9.23 -3.89
CA SER A 52 -6.46 8.52 -5.14
C SER A 52 -6.48 6.99 -5.03
N PHE A 53 -6.80 6.44 -3.86
CA PHE A 53 -6.96 5.00 -3.65
C PHE A 53 -8.44 4.62 -3.49
N PRO A 54 -8.81 3.38 -3.83
CA PRO A 54 -10.17 2.90 -3.65
C PRO A 54 -10.56 2.89 -2.17
N VAL A 55 -11.82 3.27 -1.92
CA VAL A 55 -12.46 3.22 -0.61
C VAL A 55 -13.79 2.51 -0.84
N TYR A 56 -13.97 1.35 -0.22
CA TYR A 56 -15.18 0.54 -0.31
C TYR A 56 -15.98 0.65 0.97
N VAL A 57 -17.30 0.52 0.87
CA VAL A 57 -18.21 0.46 2.02
C VAL A 57 -18.67 -0.99 2.15
N LEU A 58 -18.62 -1.56 3.36
CA LEU A 58 -19.11 -2.92 3.53
C LEU A 58 -20.63 -2.99 3.31
N PRO A 59 -21.15 -4.10 2.75
CA PRO A 59 -22.59 -4.28 2.56
C PRO A 59 -23.37 -4.07 3.86
N GLY A 60 -24.51 -3.38 3.78
CA GLY A 60 -25.33 -3.04 4.95
C GLY A 60 -24.93 -1.76 5.69
N GLN A 61 -23.87 -1.08 5.24
CA GLN A 61 -23.41 0.20 5.80
C GLN A 61 -23.82 1.42 4.97
N SER A 62 -24.17 1.23 3.69
CA SER A 62 -24.73 2.28 2.84
C SER A 62 -26.16 2.57 3.28
N GLY A 63 -26.35 3.68 3.99
CA GLY A 63 -27.64 4.08 4.54
C GLY A 63 -28.60 4.53 3.45
N SER A 64 -29.36 3.62 2.85
CA SER A 64 -30.55 4.01 2.10
C SER A 64 -31.63 4.45 3.10
N HIS A 65 -32.15 5.67 2.91
CA HIS A 65 -33.13 6.35 3.76
C HIS A 65 -34.13 5.43 4.49
N GLY A 66 -34.06 5.36 5.82
CA GLY A 66 -35.08 4.67 6.61
C GLY A 66 -34.81 4.72 8.11
N LYS A 67 -35.60 5.52 8.83
CA LYS A 67 -35.63 5.57 10.29
C LYS A 67 -35.87 4.15 10.85
N ASN A 68 -35.17 3.81 11.94
CA ASN A 68 -35.25 2.57 12.76
C ASN A 68 -34.20 1.47 12.46
N ASN A 69 -32.92 1.78 12.70
CA ASN A 69 -31.76 0.94 12.33
C ASN A 69 -31.31 -0.09 13.39
N LEU A 70 -32.23 -0.84 14.01
CA LEU A 70 -31.84 -1.99 14.84
C LEU A 70 -31.16 -3.09 14.00
N LEU A 71 -31.55 -3.23 12.73
CA LEU A 71 -30.98 -4.18 11.77
C LEU A 71 -29.57 -3.79 11.31
N VAL A 72 -29.32 -2.51 11.03
CA VAL A 72 -27.97 -2.01 10.65
C VAL A 72 -27.00 -2.11 11.82
N LEU A 73 -27.44 -1.88 13.06
CA LEU A 73 -26.60 -2.06 14.25
C LEU A 73 -26.29 -3.55 14.52
N LYS A 74 -27.25 -4.46 14.31
CA LYS A 74 -27.01 -5.92 14.38
C LYS A 74 -26.05 -6.39 13.29
N GLN A 75 -26.23 -5.93 12.04
CA GLN A 75 -25.32 -6.23 10.93
C GLN A 75 -23.91 -5.69 11.20
N ASN A 76 -23.78 -4.48 11.77
CA ASN A 76 -22.49 -3.94 12.22
C ASN A 76 -21.80 -4.84 13.24
N SER A 77 -22.54 -5.35 14.23
CA SER A 77 -22.00 -6.27 15.24
C SER A 77 -21.49 -7.56 14.61
N GLU A 78 -22.26 -8.17 13.71
CA GLU A 78 -21.85 -9.42 13.05
C GLU A 78 -20.69 -9.23 12.07
N ILE A 79 -20.67 -8.12 11.33
CA ILE A 79 -19.54 -7.73 10.47
C ILE A 79 -18.28 -7.55 11.32
N MET A 80 -18.36 -6.80 12.42
CA MET A 80 -17.21 -6.59 13.31
C MET A 80 -16.76 -7.89 13.99
N LYS A 81 -17.66 -8.80 14.34
CA LYS A 81 -17.30 -10.14 14.84
C LYS A 81 -16.55 -10.94 13.77
N THR A 82 -17.02 -10.91 12.54
CA THR A 82 -16.37 -11.60 11.41
C THR A 82 -14.99 -11.00 11.14
N LEU A 83 -14.86 -9.68 11.08
CA LEU A 83 -13.57 -8.99 10.92
C LEU A 83 -12.61 -9.29 12.07
N ARG A 84 -13.10 -9.38 13.31
CA ARG A 84 -12.28 -9.78 14.47
C ARG A 84 -11.80 -11.21 14.37
N ARG A 85 -12.67 -12.14 13.96
CA ARG A 85 -12.40 -13.58 13.95
C ARG A 85 -11.52 -13.99 12.76
N GLU A 86 -11.88 -13.56 11.56
CA GLU A 86 -11.20 -13.97 10.32
C GLU A 86 -9.98 -13.10 10.01
N TRP A 87 -10.06 -11.79 10.31
CA TRP A 87 -9.04 -10.81 9.93
C TRP A 87 -8.27 -10.22 11.11
N GLY A 88 -8.59 -10.63 12.35
CA GLY A 88 -7.88 -10.20 13.55
C GLY A 88 -8.07 -8.73 13.93
N VAL A 89 -9.05 -8.02 13.35
CA VAL A 89 -9.27 -6.58 13.59
C VAL A 89 -9.56 -6.31 15.07
N ARG A 90 -8.76 -5.51 15.77
CA ARG A 90 -8.98 -5.20 17.20
C ARG A 90 -9.56 -3.80 17.46
N SER A 91 -9.24 -2.84 16.60
CA SER A 91 -9.69 -1.44 16.71
C SER A 91 -9.93 -0.84 15.33
N LEU A 92 -10.35 0.42 15.26
CA LEU A 92 -10.36 1.20 14.01
C LEU A 92 -9.60 2.52 14.24
N PRO A 93 -8.80 3.00 13.27
CA PRO A 93 -8.43 2.29 12.03
C PRO A 93 -7.57 1.04 12.31
N TRP A 94 -7.58 0.08 11.38
CA TRP A 94 -6.77 -1.13 11.43
C TRP A 94 -6.25 -1.43 10.04
N THR A 95 -4.94 -1.64 9.92
CA THR A 95 -4.30 -1.92 8.64
C THR A 95 -3.92 -3.38 8.56
N ILE A 96 -4.10 -3.96 7.38
CA ILE A 96 -3.79 -5.35 7.07
C ILE A 96 -2.92 -5.32 5.82
N LEU A 97 -1.76 -5.98 5.89
CA LEU A 97 -0.91 -6.22 4.74
C LEU A 97 -1.12 -7.67 4.30
N THR A 98 -1.50 -7.88 3.05
CA THR A 98 -1.63 -9.19 2.44
C THR A 98 -0.61 -9.39 1.34
N ASP A 99 -0.32 -10.66 1.02
CA ASP A 99 0.38 -11.01 -0.21
C ASP A 99 -0.58 -11.06 -1.41
N GLU A 100 -0.06 -11.43 -2.59
CA GLU A 100 -0.81 -11.60 -3.82
C GLU A 100 -1.86 -12.72 -3.77
N ASN A 101 -1.73 -13.66 -2.82
CA ASN A 101 -2.70 -14.74 -2.56
C ASN A 101 -3.70 -14.36 -1.47
N GLN A 102 -3.75 -13.07 -1.09
CA GLN A 102 -4.61 -12.52 -0.03
C GLN A 102 -4.34 -13.12 1.35
N LYS A 103 -3.15 -13.70 1.57
CA LYS A 103 -2.76 -14.21 2.88
C LYS A 103 -2.24 -13.07 3.75
N ASN A 104 -2.71 -13.01 5.00
CA ASN A 104 -2.28 -11.99 5.96
C ASN A 104 -0.78 -12.12 6.27
N LEU A 105 -0.01 -11.10 5.91
CA LEU A 105 1.41 -10.96 6.24
C LEU A 105 1.62 -10.18 7.55
N ALA A 106 0.78 -9.17 7.80
CA ALA A 106 0.79 -8.39 9.04
C ALA A 106 -0.55 -7.70 9.29
N THR A 107 -0.86 -7.40 10.54
CA THR A 107 -2.08 -6.69 10.95
C THR A 107 -1.79 -5.67 12.06
N GLY A 108 -2.62 -4.62 12.15
CA GLY A 108 -2.53 -3.62 13.22
C GLY A 108 -1.32 -2.69 13.13
N LEU A 109 -0.66 -2.64 11.97
CA LEU A 109 0.53 -1.81 11.76
C LEU A 109 0.15 -0.38 11.36
N ASP A 110 1.02 0.56 11.70
CA ASP A 110 0.98 1.89 11.10
C ASP A 110 1.64 1.91 9.71
N VAL A 111 1.42 2.99 8.98
CA VAL A 111 1.92 3.17 7.61
C VAL A 111 3.45 3.08 7.55
N SER A 112 4.14 3.68 8.53
CA SER A 112 5.60 3.69 8.60
C SER A 112 6.18 2.29 8.78
N SER A 113 5.56 1.47 9.63
CA SER A 113 5.95 0.08 9.86
C SER A 113 5.79 -0.76 8.60
N ILE A 114 4.70 -0.55 7.84
CA ILE A 114 4.49 -1.24 6.56
C ILE A 114 5.59 -0.84 5.57
N LEU A 115 5.85 0.45 5.39
CA LEU A 115 6.91 0.91 4.49
C LEU A 115 8.28 0.35 4.90
N ASN A 116 8.59 0.32 6.20
CA ASN A 116 9.83 -0.29 6.68
C ASN A 116 9.89 -1.80 6.38
N MET A 117 8.78 -2.53 6.53
CA MET A 117 8.71 -3.95 6.14
C MET A 117 8.94 -4.14 4.64
N LEU A 118 8.32 -3.30 3.80
CA LEU A 118 8.52 -3.32 2.34
C LEU A 118 9.98 -3.05 1.99
N TYR A 119 10.63 -2.13 2.69
CA TYR A 119 12.06 -1.85 2.55
C TYR A 119 12.94 -3.04 2.95
N GLN A 120 12.69 -3.64 4.12
CA GLN A 120 13.45 -4.80 4.60
C GLN A 120 13.31 -6.02 3.68
N LYS A 121 12.15 -6.20 3.05
CA LYS A 121 11.92 -7.27 2.07
C LYS A 121 12.49 -6.95 0.67
N GLY A 122 13.10 -5.78 0.48
CA GLY A 122 13.64 -5.35 -0.82
C GLY A 122 12.55 -4.96 -1.83
N TRP A 123 11.31 -4.79 -1.39
CA TRP A 123 10.18 -4.36 -2.24
C TRP A 123 10.17 -2.83 -2.41
N LEU A 124 10.82 -2.08 -1.53
CA LEU A 124 11.28 -0.71 -1.79
C LEU A 124 12.77 -0.75 -2.12
N SER A 125 13.15 -0.36 -3.33
CA SER A 125 14.56 -0.10 -3.62
C SER A 125 14.99 1.21 -2.95
N PRO A 126 16.14 1.29 -2.26
CA PRO A 126 16.73 2.57 -1.89
C PRO A 126 16.98 3.36 -3.18
N HIS A 127 16.50 4.59 -3.25
CA HIS A 127 16.75 5.46 -4.39
C HIS A 127 18.26 5.57 -4.66
N ARG A 128 18.72 5.00 -5.77
CA ARG A 128 19.90 5.55 -6.46
C ARG A 128 19.38 6.74 -7.24
N ASN A 129 19.77 7.94 -6.84
CA ASN A 129 19.74 9.10 -7.72
C ASN A 129 20.57 8.74 -8.96
N THR A 130 19.93 8.28 -10.03
CA THR A 130 20.57 8.27 -11.35
C THR A 130 20.46 9.69 -11.87
N PRO A 131 21.56 10.46 -11.95
CA PRO A 131 21.51 11.77 -12.59
C PRO A 131 21.06 11.58 -14.05
N LEU A 132 20.17 12.47 -14.46
CA LEU A 132 19.62 12.57 -15.79
C LEU A 132 20.74 12.99 -16.76
N GLY A 133 21.34 12.02 -17.45
CA GLY A 133 22.33 12.27 -18.51
C GLY A 133 23.01 10.98 -18.95
N ASP A 134 23.32 10.87 -20.23
CA ASP A 134 24.08 9.78 -20.87
C ASP A 134 23.33 8.48 -21.17
N LYS A 135 22.26 8.59 -21.96
CA LYS A 135 22.02 7.59 -23.01
C LYS A 135 22.80 7.99 -24.26
N ILE A 136 24.09 7.70 -24.25
CA ILE A 136 24.88 7.61 -25.48
C ILE A 136 24.31 6.45 -26.29
N ARG A 137 23.62 6.85 -27.36
CA ARG A 137 23.35 6.19 -28.65
C ARG A 137 24.16 4.89 -28.84
N ARG A 138 23.51 3.74 -28.68
CA ARG A 138 24.01 2.47 -29.24
C ARG A 138 23.68 2.47 -30.73
N GLN A 139 24.72 2.63 -31.55
CA GLN A 139 24.67 2.35 -32.97
C GLN A 139 25.73 1.27 -33.24
N ASP A 140 25.23 0.09 -33.64
CA ASP A 140 25.81 -0.96 -34.46
C ASP A 140 27.31 -1.34 -34.41
N SER A 141 27.51 -2.68 -34.31
CA SER A 141 28.46 -3.49 -35.11
C SER A 141 29.87 -3.80 -34.52
N PRO A 142 30.55 -4.89 -34.99
CA PRO A 142 30.72 -6.12 -34.20
C PRO A 142 32.20 -6.54 -34.04
N HIS A 143 32.41 -7.69 -33.37
CA HIS A 143 33.65 -8.49 -33.35
C HIS A 143 34.92 -7.88 -32.74
N LEU A 144 35.27 -8.36 -31.54
CA LEU A 144 36.66 -8.66 -31.18
C LEU A 144 36.70 -9.92 -30.31
N ARG A 145 37.11 -11.04 -30.92
CA ARG A 145 37.50 -12.27 -30.21
C ARG A 145 38.76 -11.97 -29.40
N TYR A 146 38.71 -12.09 -28.08
CA TYR A 146 39.93 -12.09 -27.28
C TYR A 146 40.51 -13.51 -27.18
N ARG A 147 41.65 -13.69 -27.86
CA ARG A 147 42.51 -14.88 -27.86
C ARG A 147 43.30 -14.89 -26.54
N ARG A 148 43.31 -16.01 -25.81
CA ARG A 148 44.19 -16.20 -24.63
C ARG A 148 45.66 -16.16 -25.08
N PRO A 149 46.57 -15.49 -24.36
CA PRO A 149 48.00 -15.72 -24.51
C PRO A 149 48.42 -16.91 -23.63
N THR A 150 48.82 -17.99 -24.30
CA THR A 150 49.63 -19.07 -23.73
C THR A 150 51.07 -18.61 -23.56
N GLY A 151 51.58 -18.62 -22.32
CA GLY A 151 52.95 -18.96 -21.90
C GLY A 151 54.15 -18.19 -22.45
N SER A 152 55.01 -17.70 -21.55
CA SER A 152 56.47 -17.85 -21.68
C SER A 152 57.16 -17.75 -20.32
N ARG A 153 57.89 -18.81 -19.97
CA ARG A 153 58.94 -18.86 -18.95
C ARG A 153 60.21 -18.22 -19.51
N LEU A 154 60.87 -17.35 -18.75
CA LEU A 154 62.31 -17.01 -18.76
C LEU A 154 62.59 -16.45 -17.35
N ARG A 155 63.20 -17.14 -16.38
CA ARG A 155 64.60 -17.60 -16.19
C ARG A 155 65.68 -16.51 -16.29
N ASP A 156 66.40 -16.40 -15.18
CA ASP A 156 67.76 -15.88 -14.92
C ASP A 156 68.07 -14.38 -15.06
N ARG A 157 68.32 -13.72 -13.92
CA ARG A 157 69.67 -13.31 -13.47
C ARG A 157 69.67 -12.90 -12.00
#